data_AF-A0A7S2TA49-F1
#
_entry.id   AF-A0A7S2TA49-F1
#
_cell.length_a   1.000
_cell.length_b   1.000
_cell.length_c   1.000
_cell.angle_alpha   90.00
_cell.angle_beta   90.00
_cell.angle_gamma   90.00
#
_symmetry.space_group_name_H-M   'P 1'
#
loop_
_entity.id
_entity.type
_entity.pdbx_description
1 polymer ?
#
loop_
_entity_poly.entity_id
_entity_poly.type
_entity_poly.pdbx_seq_one_letter_code
_entity_poly.pdbx_strand_id
1 'polypeptide(L)'
;ANYDIGAAQIRHKPVESEMPGTTLGVIPLEAFETGGYLYDTPGLHLEHRLIHMMRPEEVKRVVPRRPLSPYVARTPASLLVEARMGAGGEDEMSVLERISEEDEGASATYLWGGVARIDVLSCPLSTHLVFVGSNSMRIKATALAEECGEQHREREREALGLWNAGDSAGLPEEDLEGRTVAELKDLLRGRGLPVSGRKADLVERLRGSAPAMQQAATEEA
;
A
#
# COMPACT_ATOMS: atom_id res chain seq x y z
N ALA A 1 -16.98 24.97 -33.67
CA ALA A 1 -17.81 23.83 -34.09
C ALA A 1 -18.37 23.20 -32.82
N ASN A 2 -19.70 23.08 -32.75
CA ASN A 2 -20.40 22.51 -31.59
C ASN A 2 -20.01 21.04 -31.44
N TYR A 3 -19.45 20.68 -30.28
CA TYR A 3 -19.17 19.30 -29.93
C TYR A 3 -20.48 18.55 -29.73
N ASP A 4 -20.55 17.34 -30.29
CA ASP A 4 -21.81 16.66 -30.55
C ASP A 4 -22.53 16.20 -29.28
N ILE A 5 -23.84 16.26 -29.42
CA ILE A 5 -24.97 16.15 -28.51
C ILE A 5 -25.16 14.66 -28.09
N GLY A 6 -24.32 13.74 -28.58
CA GLY A 6 -24.31 12.32 -28.22
C GLY A 6 -23.89 12.04 -26.76
N ALA A 7 -23.05 12.90 -26.18
CA ALA A 7 -22.74 12.83 -24.74
C ALA A 7 -23.90 13.30 -23.84
N ALA A 8 -24.93 13.94 -24.40
CA ALA A 8 -26.06 14.49 -23.65
C ALA A 8 -27.18 13.47 -23.38
N GLN A 9 -27.13 12.26 -23.97
CA GLN A 9 -28.13 11.21 -23.71
C GLN A 9 -27.74 10.23 -22.59
N ILE A 10 -26.49 10.24 -22.12
CA ILE A 10 -26.10 9.52 -20.92
C ILE A 10 -26.22 10.51 -19.76
N ARG A 11 -27.14 10.24 -18.82
CA ARG A 11 -27.40 11.12 -17.65
C ARG A 11 -26.13 11.48 -16.85
N HIS A 12 -25.08 10.68 -16.99
CA HIS A 12 -23.76 10.90 -16.39
C HIS A 12 -22.66 10.64 -17.42
N LYS A 13 -21.61 11.47 -17.40
CA LYS A 13 -20.39 11.20 -18.18
C LYS A 13 -19.75 9.89 -17.70
N PRO A 14 -19.04 9.15 -18.57
CA PRO A 14 -18.24 8.01 -18.15
C PRO A 14 -17.30 8.39 -17.00
N VAL A 15 -17.25 7.56 -15.96
CA VAL A 15 -16.39 7.75 -14.78
C VAL A 15 -15.28 6.71 -14.86
N GLU A 16 -14.03 7.15 -14.70
CA GLU A 16 -12.87 6.27 -14.64
C GLU A 16 -12.66 5.70 -13.23
N SER A 17 -12.02 4.54 -13.14
CA SER A 17 -11.63 3.91 -11.89
C SER A 17 -10.17 3.49 -11.95
N GLU A 18 -9.49 3.46 -10.79
CA GLU A 18 -8.11 2.95 -10.68
C GLU A 18 -8.04 1.42 -10.85
N MET A 19 -9.15 0.69 -10.68
CA MET A 19 -9.23 -0.76 -10.89
C MET A 19 -9.51 -1.07 -12.37
N PRO A 20 -8.71 -1.94 -13.01
CA PRO A 20 -9.01 -2.36 -14.38
C PRO A 20 -10.28 -3.22 -14.40
N GLY A 21 -11.07 -3.13 -15.48
CA GLY A 21 -12.29 -3.92 -15.63
C GLY A 21 -13.56 -3.29 -15.07
N THR A 22 -13.58 -1.99 -14.78
CA THR A 22 -14.79 -1.32 -14.27
C THR A 22 -15.84 -0.97 -15.33
N THR A 23 -15.51 -1.10 -16.61
CA THR A 23 -16.48 -0.95 -17.69
C THR A 23 -17.47 -2.12 -17.63
N LEU A 24 -18.71 -1.87 -17.21
CA LEU A 24 -19.75 -2.89 -17.03
C LEU A 24 -20.38 -3.37 -18.34
N GLY A 25 -20.19 -2.65 -19.44
CA GLY A 25 -20.77 -2.96 -20.75
C GLY A 25 -20.07 -2.20 -21.87
N VAL A 26 -20.32 -2.59 -23.11
CA VAL A 26 -19.67 -1.96 -24.28
C VAL A 26 -20.17 -0.52 -24.46
N ILE A 27 -19.27 0.45 -24.48
CA ILE A 27 -19.60 1.89 -24.65
C ILE A 27 -19.16 2.34 -26.05
N PRO A 28 -20.09 2.74 -26.93
CA PRO A 28 -19.74 3.35 -28.21
C PRO A 28 -19.31 4.82 -28.03
N LEU A 29 -18.19 5.18 -28.62
CA LEU A 29 -17.65 6.54 -28.65
C LEU A 29 -17.55 7.03 -30.10
N GLU A 30 -18.18 8.14 -30.42
CA GLU A 30 -18.07 8.79 -31.74
C GLU A 30 -16.76 9.58 -31.82
N ALA A 31 -15.68 8.87 -32.14
CA ALA A 31 -14.31 9.39 -32.05
C ALA A 31 -13.75 9.94 -33.38
N PHE A 32 -14.46 9.78 -34.50
CA PHE A 32 -13.94 10.03 -35.84
C PHE A 32 -14.76 11.08 -36.61
N GLU A 33 -14.09 12.07 -37.20
CA GLU A 33 -14.73 13.15 -37.97
C GLU A 33 -15.49 12.64 -39.21
N THR A 34 -15.06 11.51 -39.80
CA THR A 34 -15.71 10.87 -40.95
C THR A 34 -16.88 9.96 -40.56
N GLY A 35 -17.26 9.95 -39.29
CA GLY A 35 -18.18 8.96 -38.72
C GLY A 35 -17.48 7.65 -38.34
N GLY A 36 -18.13 6.86 -37.50
CA GLY A 36 -17.62 5.60 -36.94
C GLY A 36 -17.59 5.60 -35.42
N TYR A 37 -17.57 4.39 -34.84
CA TYR A 37 -17.58 4.19 -33.38
C TYR A 37 -16.29 3.50 -32.91
N LEU A 38 -15.71 4.02 -31.84
CA LEU A 38 -14.74 3.32 -31.01
C LEU A 38 -15.50 2.67 -29.85
N TYR A 39 -15.40 1.35 -29.71
CA TYR A 39 -16.09 0.62 -28.64
C TYR A 39 -15.15 0.40 -27.47
N ASP A 40 -15.42 1.02 -26.33
CA ASP A 40 -14.78 0.65 -25.06
C ASP A 40 -15.46 -0.61 -24.53
N THR A 41 -14.69 -1.69 -24.41
CA THR A 41 -15.20 -3.00 -23.99
C THR A 41 -14.93 -3.24 -22.50
N PRO A 42 -15.74 -4.05 -21.81
CA PRO A 42 -15.43 -4.49 -20.45
C PRO A 42 -13.99 -4.97 -20.31
N GLY A 43 -13.26 -4.39 -19.35
CA GLY A 43 -11.88 -4.77 -19.10
C GLY A 43 -11.80 -6.17 -18.50
N LEU A 44 -10.75 -6.90 -18.86
CA LEU A 44 -10.58 -8.29 -18.44
C LEU A 44 -10.08 -8.34 -16.98
N HIS A 45 -10.83 -9.01 -16.12
CA HIS A 45 -10.42 -9.23 -14.73
C HIS A 45 -9.34 -10.32 -14.67
N LEU A 46 -8.14 -9.93 -14.25
CA LEU A 46 -6.97 -10.81 -14.21
C LEU A 46 -6.52 -11.01 -12.76
N GLU A 47 -7.04 -12.07 -12.13
CA GLU A 47 -6.86 -12.37 -10.70
C GLU A 47 -5.39 -12.50 -10.26
N HIS A 48 -4.51 -12.94 -11.17
CA HIS A 48 -3.07 -13.07 -10.90
C HIS A 48 -2.30 -11.74 -10.95
N ARG A 49 -2.94 -10.63 -11.33
CA ARG A 49 -2.28 -9.32 -11.26
C ARG A 49 -2.24 -8.86 -9.81
N LEU A 50 -1.07 -8.38 -9.40
CA LEU A 50 -0.79 -7.90 -8.06
C LEU A 50 -1.88 -6.98 -7.48
N ILE A 51 -2.37 -6.01 -8.25
CA ILE A 51 -3.38 -5.04 -7.80
C ILE A 51 -4.75 -5.67 -7.47
N HIS A 52 -5.07 -6.84 -8.02
CA HIS A 52 -6.31 -7.58 -7.70
C HIS A 52 -6.18 -8.44 -6.44
N MET A 53 -4.94 -8.75 -6.04
CA MET A 53 -4.66 -9.45 -4.79
C MET A 53 -4.55 -8.50 -3.59
N MET A 54 -4.70 -7.19 -3.82
CA MET A 54 -4.51 -6.12 -2.84
C MET A 54 -5.83 -5.48 -2.42
N ARG A 55 -5.87 -4.95 -1.19
CA ARG A 55 -6.98 -4.11 -0.72
C ARG A 55 -6.94 -2.73 -1.39
N PRO A 56 -8.07 -2.02 -1.54
CA PRO A 56 -8.10 -0.70 -2.17
C PRO A 56 -7.15 0.33 -1.53
N GLU A 57 -6.91 0.24 -0.23
CA GLU A 57 -5.99 1.11 0.52
C GLU A 57 -4.52 0.84 0.16
N GLU A 58 -4.20 -0.40 -0.18
CA GLU A 58 -2.87 -0.88 -0.56
C GLU A 58 -2.56 -0.55 -2.03
N VAL A 59 -3.55 -0.65 -2.91
CA VAL A 59 -3.43 -0.26 -4.33
C VAL A 59 -2.96 1.18 -4.46
N LYS A 60 -3.50 2.10 -3.63
CA LYS A 60 -3.08 3.52 -3.60
C LYS A 60 -1.62 3.74 -3.25
N ARG A 61 -0.97 2.77 -2.58
CA ARG A 61 0.46 2.84 -2.22
C ARG A 61 1.34 2.38 -3.39
N VAL A 62 0.91 1.38 -4.14
CA VAL A 62 1.68 0.78 -5.24
C VAL A 62 1.50 1.54 -6.55
N VAL A 63 0.28 1.98 -6.85
CA VAL A 63 -0.03 2.70 -8.10
C VAL A 63 0.61 4.10 -8.08
N PRO A 64 1.46 4.44 -9.06
CA PRO A 64 2.10 5.75 -9.12
C PRO A 64 1.08 6.87 -9.35
N ARG A 65 1.08 7.88 -8.47
CA ARG A 65 0.24 9.09 -8.59
C ARG A 65 1.01 10.34 -9.02
N ARG A 66 2.34 10.22 -9.10
CA ARG A 66 3.27 11.25 -9.54
C ARG A 66 4.28 10.60 -10.49
N PRO A 67 4.98 11.38 -11.33
CA PRO A 67 6.09 10.87 -12.12
C PRO A 67 7.06 10.05 -11.26
N LEU A 68 7.48 8.90 -11.76
CA LEU A 68 8.36 8.00 -11.05
C LEU A 68 9.72 8.67 -10.85
N SER A 69 10.23 8.61 -9.62
CA SER A 69 11.57 9.09 -9.29
C SER A 69 12.48 7.92 -8.94
N PRO A 70 13.73 7.89 -9.43
CA PRO A 70 14.68 6.86 -9.06
C PRO A 70 15.12 7.06 -7.62
N TYR A 71 15.12 5.98 -6.83
CA TYR A 71 15.68 5.93 -5.49
C TYR A 71 16.90 5.03 -5.48
N VAL A 72 18.07 5.59 -5.16
CA VAL A 72 19.30 4.83 -4.98
C VAL A 72 19.32 4.31 -3.54
N ALA A 73 19.23 3.00 -3.38
CA ALA A 73 19.28 2.37 -2.07
C ALA A 73 20.72 2.26 -1.55
N ARG A 74 20.88 1.95 -0.26
CA ARG A 74 22.19 1.58 0.31
C ARG A 74 22.79 0.42 -0.47
N THR A 75 24.10 0.46 -0.72
CA THR A 75 24.77 -0.54 -1.55
C THR A 75 24.88 -1.87 -0.79
N PRO A 76 24.92 -3.01 -1.50
CA PRO A 76 25.16 -4.29 -0.85
C PRO A 76 26.46 -4.30 -0.04
N ALA A 77 27.51 -3.66 -0.57
CA ALA A 77 28.80 -3.55 0.12
C ALA A 77 28.70 -2.78 1.44
N SER A 78 28.00 -1.63 1.47
CA SER A 78 27.86 -0.87 2.72
C SER A 78 27.10 -1.67 3.78
N LEU A 79 26.08 -2.45 3.37
CA LEU A 79 25.30 -3.28 4.28
C LEU A 79 26.09 -4.47 4.82
N LEU A 80 26.93 -5.08 3.99
CA LEU A 80 27.82 -6.16 4.40
C LEU A 80 28.88 -5.66 5.39
N VAL A 81 29.49 -4.50 5.13
CA VAL A 81 30.46 -3.87 6.03
C VAL A 81 29.80 -3.52 7.37
N GLU A 82 28.64 -2.86 7.36
CA GLU A 82 27.84 -2.58 8.57
C GLU A 82 27.58 -3.86 9.39
N ALA A 83 27.32 -4.99 8.73
CA ALA A 83 27.07 -6.27 9.40
C ALA A 83 28.34 -6.89 10.03
N ARG A 84 29.50 -6.74 9.38
CA ARG A 84 30.77 -7.32 9.83
C ARG A 84 31.48 -6.49 10.90
N MET A 85 31.30 -5.17 10.90
CA MET A 85 31.93 -4.26 11.87
C MET A 85 31.46 -4.51 13.31
N GLY A 86 30.25 -5.05 13.51
CA GLY A 86 29.68 -5.23 14.85
C GLY A 86 29.63 -3.91 15.64
N ALA A 87 29.50 -3.97 16.97
CA ALA A 87 29.50 -2.78 17.83
C ALA A 87 30.94 -2.27 18.17
N GLY A 88 31.97 -2.95 17.68
CA GLY A 88 33.37 -2.57 17.88
C GLY A 88 33.81 -1.66 16.74
N GLY A 89 34.34 -0.48 17.05
CA GLY A 89 34.78 0.51 16.06
C GLY A 89 36.02 0.09 15.27
N GLU A 90 35.91 -0.99 14.48
CA GLU A 90 36.83 -1.25 13.37
C GLU A 90 36.68 -0.15 12.31
N ASP A 91 37.70 0.00 11.45
CA ASP A 91 37.67 0.97 10.35
C ASP A 91 37.00 0.34 9.12
N GLU A 92 36.12 1.09 8.43
CA GLU A 92 35.36 0.55 7.29
C GLU A 92 36.27 0.02 6.18
N MET A 93 37.43 0.66 5.98
CA MET A 93 38.39 0.29 4.93
C MET A 93 39.02 -1.07 5.17
N SER A 94 39.38 -1.40 6.42
CA SER A 94 40.03 -2.66 6.74
C SER A 94 39.08 -3.85 6.58
N VAL A 95 37.79 -3.66 6.87
CA VAL A 95 36.76 -4.67 6.63
C VAL A 95 36.55 -4.88 5.13
N LEU A 96 36.55 -3.79 4.35
CA LEU A 96 36.36 -3.84 2.90
C LEU A 96 37.54 -4.52 2.18
N GLU A 97 38.77 -4.26 2.62
CA GLU A 97 39.97 -4.96 2.15
C GLU A 97 39.87 -6.47 2.41
N ARG A 98 39.51 -6.89 3.62
CA ARG A 98 39.31 -8.31 3.95
C ARG A 98 38.24 -8.98 3.09
N ILE A 99 37.09 -8.32 2.89
CA ILE A 99 36.02 -8.84 2.01
C ILE A 99 36.55 -9.02 0.58
N SER A 100 37.34 -8.06 0.09
CA SER A 100 37.91 -8.12 -1.26
C SER A 100 38.98 -9.21 -1.41
N GLU A 101 39.77 -9.46 -0.37
CA GLU A 101 40.80 -10.52 -0.34
C GLU A 101 40.18 -11.93 -0.28
N GLU A 102 39.03 -12.06 0.37
CA GLU A 102 38.24 -13.29 0.45
C GLU A 102 37.54 -13.64 -0.89
N ASP A 103 37.62 -12.75 -1.90
CA ASP A 103 36.88 -12.80 -3.17
C ASP A 103 35.36 -13.00 -2.96
N GLU A 104 34.89 -12.57 -1.79
CA GLU A 104 33.52 -12.74 -1.35
C GLU A 104 32.72 -11.53 -1.85
N GLY A 105 31.85 -11.78 -2.85
CA GLY A 105 30.96 -10.74 -3.36
C GLY A 105 30.07 -10.14 -2.27
N ALA A 106 29.60 -8.92 -2.47
CA ALA A 106 28.66 -8.30 -1.56
C ALA A 106 27.26 -8.95 -1.66
N SER A 107 26.58 -9.01 -0.53
CA SER A 107 25.23 -9.56 -0.41
C SER A 107 24.35 -8.71 0.48
N ALA A 108 23.05 -8.68 0.17
CA ALA A 108 22.08 -7.87 0.89
C ALA A 108 20.63 -8.29 0.61
N THR A 109 19.73 -7.96 1.53
CA THR A 109 18.28 -8.15 1.36
C THR A 109 17.58 -6.80 1.32
N TYR A 110 16.69 -6.62 0.34
CA TYR A 110 15.88 -5.43 0.15
C TYR A 110 14.40 -5.79 0.24
N LEU A 111 13.69 -5.18 1.19
CA LEU A 111 12.24 -5.22 1.28
C LEU A 111 11.69 -3.96 0.63
N TRP A 112 11.12 -4.12 -0.56
CA TRP A 112 10.62 -3.02 -1.36
C TRP A 112 9.14 -2.82 -1.12
N GLY A 113 8.86 -1.82 -0.28
CA GLY A 113 7.53 -1.37 0.04
C GLY A 113 6.64 -2.51 0.48
N GLY A 114 7.11 -3.56 1.14
CA GLY A 114 6.28 -4.71 1.58
C GLY A 114 5.61 -5.54 0.47
N VAL A 115 5.92 -5.27 -0.81
CA VAL A 115 5.36 -5.99 -1.96
C VAL A 115 6.33 -7.02 -2.50
N ALA A 116 7.62 -6.69 -2.48
CA ALA A 116 8.67 -7.53 -3.01
C ALA A 116 9.85 -7.61 -2.04
N ARG A 117 10.44 -8.79 -1.95
CA ARG A 117 11.75 -9.03 -1.36
C ARG A 117 12.73 -9.31 -2.49
N ILE A 118 13.90 -8.68 -2.43
CA ILE A 118 14.99 -8.88 -3.39
C ILE A 118 16.23 -9.23 -2.59
N ASP A 119 16.72 -10.45 -2.76
CA ASP A 119 17.97 -10.90 -2.16
C ASP A 119 19.07 -10.87 -3.21
N VAL A 120 20.13 -10.12 -2.91
CA VAL A 120 21.37 -10.11 -3.67
C VAL A 120 22.29 -11.12 -3.02
N LEU A 121 22.45 -12.28 -3.66
CA LEU A 121 23.26 -13.37 -3.12
C LEU A 121 24.76 -13.11 -3.25
N SER A 122 25.17 -12.50 -4.37
CA SER A 122 26.56 -12.11 -4.62
C SER A 122 26.61 -11.05 -5.72
N CYS A 123 27.41 -10.01 -5.53
CA CYS A 123 27.68 -8.97 -6.53
C CYS A 123 29.03 -8.29 -6.29
N PRO A 124 29.60 -7.58 -7.29
CA PRO A 124 30.77 -6.73 -7.08
C PRO A 124 30.54 -5.67 -6.01
N LEU A 125 31.58 -5.30 -5.26
CA LEU A 125 31.49 -4.28 -4.19
C LEU A 125 31.04 -2.89 -4.71
N SER A 126 31.27 -2.61 -5.99
CA SER A 126 30.84 -1.38 -6.66
C SER A 126 29.37 -1.35 -7.09
N THR A 127 28.60 -2.39 -6.78
CA THR A 127 27.21 -2.53 -7.24
C THR A 127 26.28 -1.54 -6.55
N HIS A 128 25.45 -0.86 -7.36
CA HIS A 128 24.40 0.04 -6.89
C HIS A 128 23.05 -0.45 -7.40
N LEU A 129 22.03 -0.38 -6.55
CA LEU A 129 20.65 -0.69 -6.93
C LEU A 129 19.81 0.57 -6.94
N VAL A 130 19.07 0.74 -8.03
CA VAL A 130 18.15 1.85 -8.23
C VAL A 130 16.74 1.30 -8.34
N PHE A 131 15.87 1.74 -7.44
CA PHE A 131 14.48 1.36 -7.38
C PHE A 131 13.62 2.45 -7.99
N VAL A 132 12.70 2.06 -8.87
CA VAL A 132 11.81 2.99 -9.56
C VAL A 132 10.37 2.55 -9.30
N GLY A 133 9.65 3.28 -8.46
CA GLY A 133 8.29 2.94 -8.06
C GLY A 133 7.55 4.13 -7.46
N SER A 134 6.34 3.89 -6.97
CA SER A 134 5.58 4.91 -6.27
C SER A 134 6.36 5.44 -5.07
N ASN A 135 6.29 6.75 -4.80
CA ASN A 135 7.01 7.39 -3.68
C ASN A 135 6.60 6.82 -2.31
N SER A 136 5.43 6.18 -2.21
CA SER A 136 4.95 5.51 -1.00
C SER A 136 5.64 4.16 -0.75
N MET A 137 6.30 3.57 -1.77
CA MET A 137 7.00 2.30 -1.67
C MET A 137 8.40 2.49 -1.08
N ARG A 138 8.46 2.57 0.26
CA ARG A 138 9.72 2.73 1.00
C ARG A 138 10.57 1.45 0.90
N ILE A 139 11.89 1.60 0.83
CA ILE A 139 12.83 0.47 0.77
C ILE A 139 13.49 0.32 2.12
N LYS A 140 13.45 -0.90 2.66
CA LYS A 140 14.29 -1.30 3.78
C LYS A 140 15.38 -2.21 3.26
N ALA A 141 16.63 -1.90 3.57
CA ALA A 141 17.78 -2.70 3.15
C ALA A 141 18.57 -3.15 4.37
N THR A 142 18.92 -4.42 4.41
CA THR A 142 19.67 -5.06 5.51
C THR A 142 20.77 -5.97 4.95
N ALA A 143 21.67 -6.43 5.81
CA ALA A 143 22.54 -7.57 5.50
C ALA A 143 21.71 -8.74 4.95
N LEU A 144 22.36 -9.59 4.14
CA LEU A 144 21.70 -10.75 3.54
C LEU A 144 20.99 -11.55 4.63
N ALA A 145 19.68 -11.66 4.48
CA ALA A 145 18.88 -12.47 5.35
C ALA A 145 19.21 -13.94 5.13
N GLU A 146 19.74 -14.63 6.14
CA GLU A 146 19.77 -16.08 6.09
C GLU A 146 18.33 -16.61 6.08
N GLU A 147 18.06 -17.57 5.19
CA GLU A 147 16.84 -18.36 5.23
C GLU A 147 16.88 -19.25 6.48
N CYS A 148 16.48 -18.73 7.65
CA CYS A 148 15.85 -19.44 8.78
C CYS A 148 16.18 -18.77 10.12
N GLY A 149 15.30 -17.88 10.57
CA GLY A 149 15.25 -17.42 11.96
C GLY A 149 13.92 -16.74 12.26
N GLU A 150 13.31 -17.04 13.41
CA GLU A 150 12.05 -16.40 13.83
C GLU A 150 12.14 -14.87 13.84
N GLN A 151 13.30 -14.34 14.22
CA GLN A 151 13.59 -12.89 14.20
C GLN A 151 13.55 -12.29 12.80
N HIS A 152 13.92 -13.07 11.77
CA HIS A 152 13.84 -12.63 10.38
C HIS A 152 12.39 -12.58 9.91
N ARG A 153 11.62 -13.64 10.18
CA ARG A 153 10.16 -13.65 9.93
C ARG A 153 9.46 -12.53 10.69
N GLU A 154 9.93 -12.18 11.88
CA GLU A 154 9.39 -11.08 12.67
C GLU A 154 9.73 -9.72 12.06
N ARG A 155 10.96 -9.49 11.59
CA ARG A 155 11.35 -8.27 10.86
C ARG A 155 10.64 -8.15 9.51
N GLU A 156 10.47 -9.25 8.78
CA GLU A 156 9.61 -9.31 7.60
C GLU A 156 8.16 -9.02 7.97
N ARG A 157 7.62 -9.64 9.02
CA ARG A 157 6.27 -9.36 9.53
C ARG A 157 6.11 -7.96 10.11
N GLU A 158 7.18 -7.29 10.53
CA GLU A 158 7.18 -5.90 10.98
C GLU A 158 7.29 -4.95 9.78
N ALA A 159 8.08 -5.30 8.75
CA ALA A 159 8.13 -4.55 7.50
C ALA A 159 6.84 -4.67 6.68
N LEU A 160 6.26 -5.86 6.63
CA LEU A 160 4.90 -6.13 6.16
C LEU A 160 3.87 -5.62 7.18
N GLY A 161 4.23 -5.62 8.46
CA GLY A 161 3.42 -5.09 9.57
C GLY A 161 3.29 -3.58 9.50
N LEU A 162 4.25 -2.85 8.91
CA LEU A 162 4.12 -1.45 8.57
C LEU A 162 3.05 -1.20 7.51
N TRP A 163 2.70 -2.20 6.69
CA TRP A 163 1.52 -2.09 5.85
C TRP A 163 0.26 -2.09 6.69
N ASN A 164 0.23 -2.95 7.70
CA ASN A 164 -0.84 -3.07 8.69
C ASN A 164 -0.71 -2.08 9.86
N ALA A 165 0.36 -1.27 9.98
CA ALA A 165 0.54 -0.33 11.09
C ALA A 165 -0.26 0.97 10.88
N GLY A 166 -0.90 1.10 9.71
CA GLY A 166 -2.07 1.96 9.57
C GLY A 166 -3.36 1.34 10.13
N ASP A 167 -3.33 0.09 10.56
CA ASP A 167 -4.47 -0.75 11.00
C ASP A 167 -4.17 -1.62 12.24
N SER A 168 -3.05 -1.38 12.93
CA SER A 168 -2.79 -1.94 14.27
C SER A 168 -3.00 -0.86 15.33
N ALA A 169 -4.08 -0.08 15.18
CA ALA A 169 -4.82 0.30 16.37
C ALA A 169 -5.66 -0.93 16.71
N GLY A 170 -5.49 -1.49 17.91
CA GLY A 170 -6.54 -2.34 18.48
C GLY A 170 -7.89 -1.66 18.30
N LEU A 171 -8.96 -2.45 18.14
CA LEU A 171 -10.37 -2.03 18.09
C LEU A 171 -10.51 -0.50 18.19
N PRO A 172 -10.75 0.22 17.08
CA PRO A 172 -10.57 1.65 17.07
C PRO A 172 -11.35 2.22 18.25
N GLU A 173 -10.64 2.85 19.19
CA GLU A 173 -11.24 4.03 19.79
C GLU A 173 -11.55 4.91 18.58
N GLU A 174 -12.81 4.88 18.16
CA GLU A 174 -13.26 5.57 16.96
C GLU A 174 -12.69 6.99 17.08
N ASP A 175 -11.79 7.37 16.15
CA ASP A 175 -11.31 8.75 16.07
C ASP A 175 -12.47 9.60 15.56
N LEU A 176 -13.41 9.84 16.47
CA LEU A 176 -14.63 10.59 16.27
C LEU A 176 -14.30 12.08 16.11
N GLU A 177 -13.15 12.52 16.62
CA GLU A 177 -12.69 13.90 16.49
C GLU A 177 -12.18 14.21 15.07
N GLY A 178 -11.56 13.22 14.40
CA GLY A 178 -11.15 13.31 13.00
C GLY A 178 -12.29 13.26 11.97
N ARG A 179 -13.43 12.64 12.31
CA ARG A 179 -14.57 12.46 11.38
C ARG A 179 -15.30 13.76 11.04
N THR A 180 -15.87 13.81 9.85
CA THR A 180 -16.71 14.93 9.42
C THR A 180 -18.09 14.89 10.09
N VAL A 181 -18.78 16.02 10.15
CA VAL A 181 -20.13 16.09 10.76
C VAL A 181 -21.13 15.18 10.04
N ALA A 182 -20.95 14.92 8.74
CA ALA A 182 -21.80 14.01 7.98
C ALA A 182 -21.61 12.56 8.44
N GLU A 183 -20.37 12.09 8.54
CA GLU A 183 -20.01 10.74 8.99
C GLU A 183 -20.47 10.48 10.44
N LEU A 184 -20.32 11.46 11.32
CA LEU A 184 -20.80 11.37 12.71
C LEU A 184 -22.34 11.23 12.78
N LYS A 185 -23.07 11.94 11.93
CA LYS A 185 -24.54 11.82 11.86
C LYS A 185 -24.98 10.48 11.28
N ASP A 186 -24.24 9.93 10.33
CA ASP A 186 -24.54 8.62 9.75
C ASP A 186 -24.31 7.50 10.76
N LEU A 187 -23.23 7.58 11.56
CA LEU A 187 -22.99 6.67 12.69
C LEU A 187 -24.11 6.74 13.74
N LEU A 188 -24.52 7.95 14.13
CA LEU A 188 -25.62 8.15 15.08
C LEU A 188 -26.95 7.61 14.54
N ARG A 189 -27.24 7.81 13.24
CA ARG A 189 -28.43 7.24 12.58
C ARG A 189 -28.41 5.71 12.58
N GLY A 190 -27.24 5.12 12.33
CA GLY A 190 -27.04 3.67 12.40
C GLY A 190 -27.25 3.08 13.81
N ARG A 191 -26.97 3.87 14.87
CA ARG A 191 -27.22 3.51 16.27
C ARG A 191 -28.60 3.98 16.80
N GLY A 192 -29.44 4.58 15.96
CA GLY A 192 -30.75 5.11 16.35
C GLY A 192 -30.71 6.31 17.30
N LEU A 193 -29.58 7.02 17.37
CA LEU A 193 -29.35 8.15 18.26
C LEU A 193 -29.66 9.50 17.58
N PRO A 194 -30.05 10.53 18.35
CA PRO A 194 -30.32 11.87 17.80
C PRO A 194 -29.12 12.48 17.06
N VAL A 195 -29.37 13.02 15.87
CA VAL A 195 -28.35 13.60 14.95
C VAL A 195 -28.23 15.13 15.03
N SER A 196 -28.85 15.76 16.03
CA SER A 196 -28.80 17.21 16.26
C SER A 196 -27.66 17.60 17.21
N GLY A 197 -27.12 18.82 17.03
CA GLY A 197 -26.03 19.37 17.83
C GLY A 197 -24.80 19.79 17.01
N ARG A 198 -23.81 20.38 17.69
CA ARG A 198 -22.50 20.71 17.13
C ARG A 198 -21.62 19.46 17.08
N LYS A 199 -20.50 19.53 16.35
CA LYS A 199 -19.57 18.40 16.17
C LYS A 199 -19.17 17.75 17.50
N ALA A 200 -18.83 18.55 18.52
CA ALA A 200 -18.46 18.05 19.84
C ALA A 200 -19.58 17.21 20.50
N ASP A 201 -20.82 17.69 20.43
CA ASP A 201 -21.99 17.01 21.00
C ASP A 201 -22.25 15.64 20.31
N LEU A 202 -21.98 15.55 19.01
CA LEU A 202 -22.13 14.29 18.25
C LEU A 202 -21.05 13.28 18.63
N VAL A 203 -19.82 13.75 18.84
CA VAL A 203 -18.68 12.92 19.27
C VAL A 203 -18.92 12.39 20.69
N GLU A 204 -19.32 13.25 21.62
CA GLU A 204 -19.60 12.85 23.00
C GLU A 204 -20.73 11.80 23.07
N ARG A 205 -21.77 11.96 22.24
CA ARG A 205 -22.89 11.01 22.15
C ARG A 205 -22.48 9.65 21.59
N LEU A 206 -21.53 9.61 20.66
CA LEU A 206 -20.97 8.36 20.14
C LEU A 206 -20.01 7.69 21.14
N ARG A 207 -19.25 8.48 21.92
CA ARG A 207 -18.38 7.97 23.01
C ARG A 207 -19.18 7.39 24.18
N GLY A 208 -20.29 8.03 24.56
CA GLY A 208 -21.14 7.58 25.68
C GLY A 208 -21.98 6.32 25.39
N SER A 209 -22.03 5.86 24.14
CA SER A 209 -22.77 4.68 23.71
C SER A 209 -21.81 3.54 23.34
N ALA A 210 -21.22 2.90 24.35
CA ALA A 210 -20.49 1.65 24.17
C ALA A 210 -21.45 0.54 23.69
N PRO A 211 -21.01 -0.41 22.84
CA PRO A 211 -21.89 -1.48 22.35
C PRO A 211 -22.24 -2.45 23.48
N ALA A 212 -23.50 -2.44 23.91
CA ALA A 212 -24.06 -3.52 24.72
C ALA A 212 -24.13 -4.79 23.85
N MET A 213 -23.21 -5.72 24.12
CA MET A 213 -23.17 -7.06 23.56
C MET A 213 -24.50 -7.78 23.83
N GLN A 214 -25.33 -7.96 22.79
CA GLN A 214 -26.55 -8.77 22.88
C GLN A 214 -26.17 -10.25 23.00
N GLN A 215 -26.15 -10.74 24.24
CA GLN A 215 -26.42 -12.15 24.54
C GLN A 215 -27.91 -12.39 24.29
N ALA A 216 -28.26 -13.23 23.31
CA ALA A 216 -29.60 -13.78 23.17
C ALA A 216 -29.55 -15.22 22.61
N ALA A 217 -29.89 -16.15 23.50
CA ALA A 217 -30.58 -17.43 23.29
C ALA A 217 -29.85 -18.60 22.59
N THR A 218 -29.25 -19.47 23.41
CA THR A 218 -29.35 -20.93 23.22
C THR A 218 -29.81 -21.56 24.52
N GLU A 219 -31.12 -21.82 24.62
CA GLU A 219 -31.73 -22.75 25.58
C GLU A 219 -33.02 -23.26 24.92
N GLU A 220 -33.00 -24.53 24.47
CA GLU A 220 -34.12 -25.49 24.36
C GLU A 220 -33.81 -26.55 23.28
N ALA A 221 -33.24 -27.68 23.73
CA ALA A 221 -33.61 -29.06 23.40
C ALA A 221 -32.75 -30.03 24.22
#